data_AF-A0A7G5XLX5-F1
#
_entry.id   AF-A0A7G5XLX5-F1
#
_cell.length_a   1.000
_cell.length_b   1.000
_cell.length_c   1.000
_cell.angle_alpha   90.00
_cell.angle_beta   90.00
_cell.angle_gamma   90.00
#
_symmetry.space_group_name_H-M   'P 1'
#
loop_
_entity.id
_entity.type
_entity.pdbx_description
1 polymer ?
#
loop_
_entity_poly.entity_id
_entity_poly.type
_entity_poly.pdbx_seq_one_letter_code
_entity_poly.pdbx_strand_id
1 'polypeptide(L)'
;MKQTDTINQFKDLIPNVAAVEVALLYGSFGRNEATPNSDVDIQLLVSQGFDYENLLVQLKNQFKAEIKSIRSVELRSKVLVYLKDQPRIEITICKDVTEIDRNYLGSEIKDVEQTILFERQPERYLVRQYLNQIVADYQKNKTLQHKEKQISDLIDKFIYEFESCSMMHRLSDSYQFYFFYNIALEVVVQLNYLSKGHDKFRFLPKNFIAKVLKKDELKSFYNLNATLYLPDANQCKRNLLDFFYNSIEGLIPSQKLNEVKDFCEWIYERDFFWNFRDISAHNPKIKSGIVYRTATMSLYQSERRFDDLLLERNIKTVVDLRADREIEEIPYLEPALLKFRYVKAQFDPWNQPEWFKRDYHSGTNEEIAYRFFVIGCKDQIKEVLLTILNENEGSVMIHCFAGKDRTGIVMTMLHLLVDESMDVVRADYLASESDVNLKYLDLVLQIINESGGIEEYIKSCGVTSDQISQLRQKLTN
;
A
#
# COMPACT_ATOMS: atom_id res chain seq x y z
N MET A 1 -9.92 37.34 20.93
CA MET A 1 -10.17 36.77 19.58
C MET A 1 -11.67 36.52 19.46
N LYS A 2 -12.29 36.57 18.27
CA LYS A 2 -13.76 36.33 18.15
C LYS A 2 -14.20 35.01 18.77
N GLN A 3 -13.34 34.00 18.67
CA GLN A 3 -13.53 32.68 19.28
C GLN A 3 -13.66 32.72 20.80
N THR A 4 -13.06 33.69 21.49
CA THR A 4 -13.22 33.85 22.94
C THR A 4 -14.66 34.22 23.27
N ASP A 5 -15.26 35.10 22.48
CA ASP A 5 -16.68 35.47 22.61
C ASP A 5 -17.57 34.28 22.26
N THR A 6 -17.21 33.51 21.21
CA THR A 6 -17.88 32.25 20.85
C THR A 6 -17.88 31.23 21.99
N ILE A 7 -16.75 31.05 22.69
CA ILE A 7 -16.64 30.15 23.85
C ILE A 7 -17.53 30.65 24.98
N ASN A 8 -17.56 31.96 25.26
CA ASN A 8 -18.44 32.51 26.29
C ASN A 8 -19.92 32.33 25.94
N GLN A 9 -20.32 32.62 24.70
CA GLN A 9 -21.67 32.34 24.20
C GLN A 9 -22.03 30.85 24.31
N PHE A 10 -21.07 29.95 24.07
CA PHE A 10 -21.28 28.52 24.24
C PHE A 10 -21.50 28.12 25.71
N LYS A 11 -20.76 28.73 26.65
CA LYS A 11 -20.96 28.54 28.09
C LYS A 11 -22.35 28.96 28.54
N ASP A 12 -22.91 30.02 27.95
CA ASP A 12 -24.26 30.49 28.24
C ASP A 12 -25.33 29.57 27.64
N LEU A 13 -25.04 28.96 26.48
CA LEU A 13 -25.94 28.05 25.78
C LEU A 13 -26.07 26.68 26.47
N ILE A 14 -24.94 26.08 26.87
CA ILE A 14 -24.89 24.66 27.21
C ILE A 14 -25.74 24.22 28.42
N PRO A 15 -26.00 25.05 29.46
CA PRO A 15 -26.90 24.68 30.55
C PRO A 15 -28.32 24.36 30.08
N ASN A 16 -28.76 24.97 28.96
CA ASN A 16 -30.09 24.81 28.36
C ASN A 16 -30.23 23.54 27.49
N VAL A 17 -29.13 22.84 27.22
CA VAL A 17 -29.17 21.57 26.47
C VAL A 17 -29.34 20.43 27.47
N ALA A 18 -30.49 19.75 27.39
CA ALA A 18 -30.83 18.66 28.28
C ALA A 18 -29.85 17.49 28.15
N ALA A 19 -29.58 16.81 29.28
CA ALA A 19 -28.70 15.63 29.36
C ALA A 19 -27.26 15.84 28.83
N VAL A 20 -26.79 17.08 28.72
CA VAL A 20 -25.35 17.39 28.72
C VAL A 20 -24.89 17.47 30.17
N GLU A 21 -23.91 16.65 30.53
CA GLU A 21 -23.40 16.51 31.89
C GLU A 21 -22.11 17.31 32.09
N VAL A 22 -21.22 17.29 31.10
CA VAL A 22 -19.96 18.05 31.11
C VAL A 22 -19.69 18.62 29.73
N ALA A 23 -19.16 19.85 29.67
CA ALA A 23 -18.57 20.42 28.47
C ALA A 23 -17.10 20.79 28.72
N LEU A 24 -16.20 20.30 27.87
CA LEU A 24 -14.76 20.52 27.96
C LEU A 24 -14.23 21.16 26.70
N LEU A 25 -13.28 22.07 26.84
CA LEU A 25 -12.48 22.63 25.78
C LEU A 25 -11.22 21.78 25.57
N TYR A 26 -10.91 21.42 24.34
CA TYR A 26 -9.64 20.78 23.99
C TYR A 26 -8.95 21.55 22.86
N GLY A 27 -7.99 20.92 22.20
CA GLY A 27 -7.31 21.54 21.08
C GLY A 27 -6.48 22.76 21.51
N SER A 28 -6.37 23.74 20.64
CA SER A 28 -5.48 24.90 20.85
C SER A 28 -5.92 25.81 21.99
N PHE A 29 -7.23 26.01 22.15
CA PHE A 29 -7.77 26.77 23.26
C PHE A 29 -7.61 26.02 24.59
N GLY A 30 -7.88 24.70 24.62
CA GLY A 30 -7.70 23.90 25.84
C GLY A 30 -6.28 23.87 26.38
N ARG A 31 -5.26 24.02 25.52
CA ARG A 31 -3.84 24.10 25.93
C ARG A 31 -3.27 25.53 25.99
N ASN A 32 -4.12 26.55 25.84
CA ASN A 32 -3.73 27.97 25.85
C ASN A 32 -2.67 28.36 24.79
N GLU A 33 -2.78 27.81 23.59
CA GLU A 33 -1.91 28.11 22.43
C GLU A 33 -2.71 28.56 21.20
N ALA A 34 -3.94 29.03 21.40
CA ALA A 34 -4.83 29.44 20.32
C ALA A 34 -4.32 30.70 19.58
N THR A 35 -4.57 30.71 18.28
CA THR A 35 -4.28 31.81 17.36
C THR A 35 -5.55 32.27 16.66
N PRO A 36 -5.57 33.42 15.94
CA PRO A 36 -6.76 33.90 15.23
C PRO A 36 -7.35 32.90 14.22
N ASN A 37 -6.57 31.94 13.73
CA ASN A 37 -7.01 30.90 12.78
C ASN A 37 -7.39 29.58 13.46
N SER A 38 -7.45 29.55 14.80
CA SER A 38 -7.77 28.33 15.53
C SER A 38 -9.27 28.07 15.58
N ASP A 39 -9.63 26.81 15.33
CA ASP A 39 -10.96 26.27 15.60
C ASP A 39 -11.25 26.25 17.12
N VAL A 40 -12.53 26.24 17.49
CA VAL A 40 -12.98 26.02 18.87
C VAL A 40 -13.39 24.56 19.01
N ASP A 41 -12.63 23.79 19.79
CA ASP A 41 -12.79 22.35 19.95
C ASP A 41 -13.43 22.00 21.30
N ILE A 42 -14.62 21.40 21.30
CA ILE A 42 -15.43 21.12 22.49
C ILE A 42 -15.80 19.62 22.57
N GLN A 43 -15.72 19.01 23.74
CA GLN A 43 -16.27 17.69 24.03
C GLN A 43 -17.47 17.82 24.97
N LEU A 44 -18.57 17.13 24.66
CA LEU A 44 -19.75 17.03 25.51
C LEU A 44 -19.89 15.61 26.04
N LEU A 45 -19.81 15.43 27.36
CA LEU A 45 -20.25 14.20 27.99
C LEU A 45 -21.76 14.26 28.15
N VAL A 46 -22.46 13.28 27.59
CA VAL A 46 -23.93 13.26 27.57
C VAL A 46 -24.49 12.02 28.26
N SER A 47 -25.65 12.15 28.89
CA SER A 47 -26.36 11.07 29.56
C SER A 47 -27.54 10.55 28.74
N GLN A 48 -28.21 9.50 29.26
CA GLN A 48 -29.40 8.95 28.63
C GLN A 48 -30.50 10.03 28.51
N GLY A 49 -31.07 10.16 27.31
CA GLY A 49 -32.06 11.20 27.01
C GLY A 49 -31.47 12.47 26.37
N PHE A 50 -30.18 12.46 26.01
CA PHE A 50 -29.59 13.51 25.18
C PHE A 50 -30.32 13.66 23.85
N ASP A 51 -30.88 14.83 23.63
CA ASP A 51 -31.58 15.21 22.40
C ASP A 51 -30.63 15.96 21.48
N TYR A 52 -30.21 15.26 20.43
CA TYR A 52 -29.32 15.80 19.41
C TYR A 52 -29.95 16.97 18.65
N GLU A 53 -31.25 16.92 18.34
CA GLU A 53 -31.95 17.98 17.62
C GLU A 53 -32.08 19.23 18.48
N ASN A 54 -32.29 19.06 19.78
CA ASN A 54 -32.29 20.18 20.73
C ASN A 54 -30.95 20.94 20.69
N LEU A 55 -29.81 20.23 20.73
CA LEU A 55 -28.49 20.86 20.59
C LEU A 55 -28.38 21.66 19.29
N LEU A 56 -28.81 21.11 18.15
CA LEU A 56 -28.78 21.80 16.87
C LEU A 56 -29.65 23.06 16.86
N VAL A 57 -30.83 23.01 17.46
CA VAL A 57 -31.73 24.17 17.60
C VAL A 57 -31.11 25.25 18.46
N GLN A 58 -30.54 24.89 19.62
CA GLN A 58 -29.87 25.83 20.50
C GLN A 58 -28.70 26.52 19.78
N LEU A 59 -27.86 25.76 19.08
CA LEU A 59 -26.73 26.31 18.31
C LEU A 59 -27.21 27.28 17.22
N LYS A 60 -28.26 26.93 16.48
CA LYS A 60 -28.87 27.81 15.46
C LYS A 60 -29.40 29.10 16.06
N ASN A 61 -29.99 29.04 17.25
CA ASN A 61 -30.55 30.21 17.91
C ASN A 61 -29.44 31.13 18.43
N GLN A 62 -28.43 30.57 19.09
CA GLN A 62 -27.34 31.33 19.68
C GLN A 62 -26.47 32.03 18.63
N PHE A 63 -26.06 31.31 17.58
CA PHE A 63 -25.10 31.81 16.59
C PHE A 63 -25.76 32.23 15.26
N LYS A 64 -27.07 32.51 15.26
CA LYS A 64 -27.92 32.62 14.05
C LYS A 64 -27.33 33.48 12.93
N ALA A 65 -26.89 34.69 13.25
CA ALA A 65 -26.37 35.63 12.26
C ALA A 65 -25.00 35.19 11.71
N GLU A 66 -24.24 34.45 12.52
CA GLU A 66 -22.86 34.05 12.27
C GLU A 66 -22.74 32.71 11.55
N ILE A 67 -23.73 31.81 11.70
CA ILE A 67 -23.70 30.48 11.09
C ILE A 67 -23.81 30.56 9.56
N LYS A 68 -22.88 29.87 8.90
CA LYS A 68 -22.98 29.49 7.49
C LYS A 68 -23.66 28.13 7.33
N SER A 69 -23.26 27.13 8.12
CA SER A 69 -23.82 25.78 8.08
C SER A 69 -23.53 25.03 9.38
N ILE A 70 -24.44 24.15 9.79
CA ILE A 70 -24.14 23.10 10.77
C ILE A 70 -24.11 21.75 10.05
N ARG A 71 -23.15 20.88 10.37
CA ARG A 71 -23.02 19.54 9.79
C ARG A 71 -22.83 18.49 10.88
N SER A 72 -23.64 17.45 10.81
CA SER A 72 -23.52 16.26 11.64
C SER A 72 -22.59 15.26 10.97
N VAL A 73 -21.58 14.78 11.69
CA VAL A 73 -20.63 13.75 11.23
C VAL A 73 -20.81 12.53 12.13
N GLU A 74 -21.86 11.76 11.86
CA GLU A 74 -22.33 10.66 12.72
C GLU A 74 -21.25 9.59 12.94
N LEU A 75 -20.53 9.20 11.88
CA LEU A 75 -19.42 8.23 11.97
C LEU A 75 -18.28 8.66 12.90
N ARG A 76 -18.22 9.93 13.29
CA ARG A 76 -17.22 10.47 14.22
C ARG A 76 -17.83 10.98 15.52
N SER A 77 -19.15 10.87 15.70
CA SER A 77 -19.90 11.47 16.81
C SER A 77 -19.65 12.98 16.95
N LYS A 78 -19.63 13.72 15.83
CA LYS A 78 -19.32 15.17 15.84
C LYS A 78 -20.43 16.04 15.26
N VAL A 79 -20.50 17.27 15.76
CA VAL A 79 -21.23 18.40 15.18
C VAL A 79 -20.21 19.46 14.78
N LEU A 80 -20.26 19.92 13.54
CA LEU A 80 -19.41 20.99 13.01
C LEU A 80 -20.26 22.23 12.75
N VAL A 81 -19.93 23.34 13.39
CA VAL A 81 -20.58 24.65 13.19
C VAL A 81 -19.63 25.54 12.38
N TYR A 82 -19.94 25.72 11.11
CA TYR A 82 -19.20 26.62 10.22
C TYR A 82 -19.76 28.03 10.36
N LEU A 83 -18.89 28.96 10.75
CA LEU A 83 -19.19 30.37 10.95
C LEU A 83 -18.71 31.19 9.74
N LYS A 84 -19.31 32.36 9.49
CA LYS A 84 -19.01 33.20 8.32
C LYS A 84 -17.66 33.93 8.44
N ASP A 85 -17.37 34.46 9.62
CA ASP A 85 -16.27 35.42 9.82
C ASP A 85 -15.24 34.98 10.86
N GLN A 86 -15.22 33.69 11.20
CA GLN A 86 -14.27 33.06 12.11
C GLN A 86 -14.15 31.54 11.84
N PRO A 87 -13.08 30.88 12.32
CA PRO A 87 -12.93 29.43 12.26
C PRO A 87 -14.09 28.67 12.92
N ARG A 88 -14.22 27.38 12.61
CA ARG A 88 -15.39 26.57 12.99
C ARG A 88 -15.38 26.20 14.47
N ILE A 89 -16.55 25.82 14.97
CA ILE A 89 -16.70 25.11 16.25
C ILE A 89 -16.84 23.62 15.93
N GLU A 90 -16.02 22.78 16.55
CA GLU A 90 -16.13 21.33 16.49
C GLU A 90 -16.59 20.82 17.86
N ILE A 91 -17.72 20.12 17.88
CA ILE A 91 -18.30 19.55 19.10
C ILE A 91 -18.30 18.04 18.97
N THR A 92 -17.52 17.35 19.79
CA THR A 92 -17.52 15.89 19.90
C THR A 92 -18.52 15.46 20.99
N ILE A 93 -19.39 14.50 20.68
CA ILE A 93 -20.36 13.93 21.62
C ILE A 93 -19.77 12.64 22.19
N CYS A 94 -19.61 12.60 23.51
CA CYS A 94 -19.08 11.49 24.29
C CYS A 94 -20.21 10.86 25.12
N LYS A 95 -20.45 9.56 24.96
CA LYS A 95 -21.47 8.82 25.75
C LYS A 95 -20.89 8.19 27.02
N ASP A 96 -19.58 8.00 27.02
CA ASP A 96 -18.79 7.49 28.13
C ASP A 96 -17.65 8.46 28.45
N VAL A 97 -17.26 8.55 29.72
CA VAL A 97 -16.19 9.44 30.17
C VAL A 97 -14.85 9.10 29.52
N THR A 98 -14.59 7.82 29.22
CA THR A 98 -13.36 7.34 28.56
C THR A 98 -13.25 7.79 27.10
N GLU A 99 -14.36 8.16 26.45
CA GLU A 99 -14.32 8.73 25.10
C GLU A 99 -13.68 10.13 25.06
N ILE A 100 -13.53 10.78 26.22
CA ILE A 100 -12.86 12.07 26.35
C ILE A 100 -11.34 11.93 26.07
N ASP A 101 -10.74 10.84 26.57
CA ASP A 101 -9.30 10.64 26.69
C ASP A 101 -8.54 10.92 25.40
N ARG A 102 -9.00 10.37 24.28
CA ARG A 102 -8.25 10.40 23.02
C ARG A 102 -7.93 11.83 22.56
N ASN A 103 -8.96 12.68 22.49
CA ASN A 103 -8.78 14.05 21.99
C ASN A 103 -8.16 14.95 23.06
N TYR A 104 -8.46 14.71 24.34
CA TYR A 104 -7.92 15.48 25.45
C TYR A 104 -6.42 15.23 25.64
N LEU A 105 -5.99 13.96 25.71
CA LEU A 105 -4.57 13.58 25.78
C LEU A 105 -3.81 13.95 24.51
N GLY A 106 -4.41 13.77 23.32
CA GLY A 106 -3.82 14.20 22.05
C GLY A 106 -3.61 15.72 21.94
N SER A 107 -4.32 16.51 22.76
CA SER A 107 -4.12 17.95 22.86
C SER A 107 -2.95 18.34 23.77
N GLU A 108 -2.37 17.40 24.53
CA GLU A 108 -1.27 17.61 25.48
C GLU A 108 -1.54 18.77 26.46
N ILE A 109 -2.77 18.84 26.97
CA ILE A 109 -3.22 19.85 27.93
C ILE A 109 -2.45 19.70 29.25
N LYS A 110 -2.05 20.83 29.83
CA LYS A 110 -1.33 20.88 31.12
C LYS A 110 -2.17 21.48 32.25
N ASP A 111 -3.00 22.46 31.93
CA ASP A 111 -3.87 23.13 32.88
C ASP A 111 -5.31 22.65 32.66
N VAL A 112 -5.75 21.72 33.49
CA VAL A 112 -7.08 21.11 33.41
C VAL A 112 -8.18 22.13 33.73
N GLU A 113 -7.92 23.06 34.65
CA GLU A 113 -8.96 23.97 35.17
C GLU A 113 -9.54 24.87 34.08
N GLN A 114 -8.70 25.33 33.17
CA GLN A 114 -9.11 26.23 32.09
C GLN A 114 -9.94 25.54 31.00
N THR A 115 -9.99 24.20 31.00
CA THR A 115 -10.71 23.44 29.98
C THR A 115 -12.17 23.22 30.31
N ILE A 116 -12.56 23.29 31.59
CA ILE A 116 -13.91 22.94 31.99
C ILE A 116 -14.84 24.14 31.68
N LEU A 117 -15.75 23.95 30.72
CA LEU A 117 -16.72 24.97 30.32
C LEU A 117 -18.01 24.87 31.12
N PHE A 118 -18.44 23.66 31.47
CA PHE A 118 -19.69 23.40 32.18
C PHE A 118 -19.68 22.03 32.87
N GLU A 119 -20.27 21.96 34.05
CA GLU A 119 -20.56 20.72 34.78
C GLU A 119 -21.97 20.79 35.39
N ARG A 120 -22.84 19.83 35.07
CA ARG A 120 -24.20 19.76 35.61
C ARG A 120 -24.22 19.21 37.03
N GLN A 121 -23.45 18.15 37.28
CA GLN A 121 -23.33 17.48 38.57
C GLN A 121 -21.85 17.17 38.87
N PRO A 122 -21.09 18.13 39.42
CA PRO A 122 -19.64 17.97 39.66
C PRO A 122 -19.28 16.71 40.48
N GLU A 123 -20.09 16.41 41.50
CA GLU A 123 -19.92 15.25 42.40
C GLU A 123 -20.11 13.89 41.70
N ARG A 124 -20.84 13.84 40.59
CA ARG A 124 -21.19 12.58 39.92
C ARG A 124 -20.05 12.04 39.06
N TYR A 125 -19.38 12.93 38.34
CA TYR A 125 -18.36 12.56 37.36
C TYR A 125 -16.95 12.83 37.84
N LEU A 126 -16.78 13.70 38.85
CA LEU A 126 -15.47 14.09 39.39
C LEU A 126 -14.47 14.42 38.24
N VAL A 127 -14.95 15.11 37.21
CA VAL A 127 -14.24 15.18 35.91
C VAL A 127 -12.86 15.79 36.06
N ARG A 128 -12.69 16.74 36.97
CA ARG A 128 -11.40 17.33 37.32
C ARG A 128 -10.40 16.29 37.84
N GLN A 129 -10.83 15.42 38.74
CA GLN A 129 -9.97 14.35 39.27
C GLN A 129 -9.62 13.37 38.15
N TYR A 130 -10.61 13.00 37.34
CA TYR A 130 -10.42 12.10 36.20
C TYR A 130 -9.41 12.66 35.18
N LEU A 131 -9.58 13.92 34.75
CA LEU A 131 -8.71 14.58 33.79
C LEU A 131 -7.27 14.74 34.32
N ASN A 132 -7.11 15.11 35.59
CA ASN A 132 -5.79 15.17 36.23
C ASN A 132 -5.12 13.78 36.26
N GLN A 133 -5.88 12.72 36.54
CA GLN A 133 -5.36 11.36 36.58
C GLN A 133 -4.86 10.91 35.20
N ILE A 134 -5.67 11.04 34.15
CA ILE A 134 -5.26 10.61 32.79
C ILE A 134 -4.06 11.42 32.27
N VAL A 135 -3.97 12.71 32.60
CA VAL A 135 -2.83 13.56 32.22
C VAL A 135 -1.57 13.13 32.96
N ALA A 136 -1.67 12.85 34.26
CA ALA A 136 -0.55 12.36 35.07
C ALA A 136 -0.04 10.99 34.57
N ASP A 137 -0.95 10.06 34.28
CA ASP A 137 -0.62 8.73 33.75
C ASP A 137 0.04 8.84 32.37
N TYR A 138 -0.49 9.71 31.50
CA TYR A 138 0.09 9.99 30.19
C TYR A 138 1.52 10.55 30.30
N GLN A 139 1.78 11.45 31.26
CA GLN A 139 3.11 11.99 31.50
C GLN A 139 4.07 10.94 32.09
N LYS A 140 3.59 10.07 32.98
CA LYS A 140 4.38 8.97 33.55
C LYS A 140 4.83 7.98 32.47
N ASN A 141 4.02 7.77 31.44
CA ASN A 141 4.37 6.96 30.27
C ASN A 141 5.49 7.57 29.40
N LYS A 142 6.00 8.77 29.71
CA LYS A 142 7.16 9.39 29.04
C LYS A 142 8.52 9.10 29.71
N THR A 143 8.60 8.16 30.68
CA THR A 143 9.88 7.74 31.30
C THR A 143 10.87 7.15 30.28
N LEU A 144 12.17 7.12 30.61
CA LEU A 144 13.22 6.66 29.68
C LEU A 144 12.99 5.22 29.19
N GLN A 145 12.68 4.28 30.08
CA GLN A 145 12.38 2.90 29.72
C GLN A 145 11.18 2.78 28.77
N HIS A 146 10.18 3.65 28.93
CA HIS A 146 9.02 3.69 28.04
C HIS A 146 9.37 4.34 26.70
N LYS A 147 10.29 5.32 26.66
CA LYS A 147 10.81 5.91 25.42
C LYS A 147 11.56 4.89 24.58
N GLU A 148 12.42 4.06 25.18
CA GLU A 148 13.12 2.97 24.48
C GLU A 148 12.13 1.98 23.87
N LYS A 149 11.14 1.54 24.66
CA LYS A 149 10.07 0.67 24.16
C LYS A 149 9.30 1.32 23.00
N GLN A 150 8.93 2.59 23.12
CA GLN A 150 8.23 3.32 22.06
C GLN A 150 9.04 3.43 20.78
N ILE A 151 10.36 3.63 20.87
CA ILE A 151 11.25 3.64 19.70
C ILE A 151 11.25 2.26 19.05
N SER A 152 11.37 1.18 19.83
CA SER A 152 11.30 -0.19 19.33
C SER A 152 9.95 -0.47 18.64
N ASP A 153 8.83 -0.13 19.28
CA ASP A 153 7.49 -0.34 18.72
C ASP A 153 7.29 0.42 17.40
N LEU A 154 7.85 1.64 17.27
CA LEU A 154 7.82 2.41 16.02
C LEU A 154 8.71 1.81 14.94
N ILE A 155 9.88 1.27 15.29
CA ILE A 155 10.75 0.56 14.34
C ILE A 155 10.04 -0.68 13.81
N ASP A 156 9.47 -1.50 14.69
CA ASP A 156 8.74 -2.71 14.29
C ASP A 156 7.52 -2.36 13.42
N LYS A 157 6.79 -1.29 13.77
CA LYS A 157 5.70 -0.78 12.94
C LYS A 157 6.20 -0.31 11.57
N PHE A 158 7.32 0.43 11.50
CA PHE A 158 7.87 0.85 10.21
C PHE A 158 8.20 -0.35 9.33
N ILE A 159 8.89 -1.35 9.88
CA ILE A 159 9.27 -2.57 9.15
C ILE A 159 8.04 -3.30 8.63
N TYR A 160 7.01 -3.46 9.46
CA TYR A 160 5.76 -4.11 9.08
C TYR A 160 5.04 -3.38 7.93
N GLU A 161 4.94 -2.06 8.01
CA GLU A 161 4.26 -1.24 6.99
C GLU A 161 5.10 -1.11 5.71
N PHE A 162 6.44 -1.10 5.83
CA PHE A 162 7.36 -1.17 4.70
C PHE A 162 7.28 -2.52 3.98
N GLU A 163 7.22 -3.63 4.71
CA GLU A 163 6.95 -4.94 4.12
C GLU A 163 5.60 -4.97 3.41
N SER A 164 4.56 -4.43 4.04
CA SER A 164 3.21 -4.37 3.46
C SER A 164 3.21 -3.57 2.15
N CYS A 165 3.86 -2.39 2.11
CA CYS A 165 3.97 -1.62 0.88
C CYS A 165 4.81 -2.36 -0.17
N SER A 166 5.95 -2.94 0.21
CA SER A 166 6.83 -3.68 -0.70
C SER A 166 6.14 -4.90 -1.30
N MET A 167 5.32 -5.61 -0.52
CA MET A 167 4.49 -6.71 -0.98
C MET A 167 3.46 -6.22 -2.01
N MET A 168 2.72 -5.15 -1.74
CA MET A 168 1.75 -4.60 -2.70
C MET A 168 2.40 -4.15 -4.02
N HIS A 169 3.62 -3.62 -3.95
CA HIS A 169 4.42 -3.32 -5.12
C HIS A 169 4.70 -4.58 -5.96
N ARG A 170 5.15 -5.67 -5.32
CA ARG A 170 5.40 -6.96 -6.00
C ARG A 170 4.15 -7.52 -6.67
N LEU A 171 2.98 -7.33 -6.03
CA LEU A 171 1.67 -7.78 -6.51
C LEU A 171 1.03 -6.84 -7.54
N SER A 172 1.71 -5.75 -7.91
CA SER A 172 1.20 -4.76 -8.86
C SER A 172 -0.07 -4.03 -8.39
N ASP A 173 -0.28 -3.87 -7.08
CA ASP A 173 -1.36 -3.04 -6.51
C ASP A 173 -0.86 -1.64 -6.16
N SER A 174 -1.12 -0.69 -7.05
CA SER A 174 -0.62 0.69 -6.93
C SER A 174 -1.24 1.48 -5.78
N TYR A 175 -2.53 1.28 -5.51
CA TYR A 175 -3.23 2.04 -4.50
C TYR A 175 -2.89 1.55 -3.10
N GLN A 176 -2.86 0.23 -2.90
CA GLN A 176 -2.44 -0.33 -1.61
C GLN A 176 -0.96 -0.05 -1.34
N PHE A 177 -0.09 -0.12 -2.36
CA PHE A 177 1.30 0.36 -2.24
C PHE A 177 1.34 1.79 -1.71
N TYR A 178 0.63 2.72 -2.37
CA TYR A 178 0.58 4.13 -1.98
C TYR A 178 0.06 4.31 -0.54
N PHE A 179 -0.96 3.55 -0.16
CA PHE A 179 -1.55 3.60 1.18
C PHE A 179 -0.56 3.18 2.26
N PHE A 180 0.00 1.96 2.18
CA PHE A 180 0.95 1.45 3.17
C PHE A 180 2.25 2.26 3.20
N TYR A 181 2.71 2.75 2.04
CA TYR A 181 3.86 3.65 1.97
C TYR A 181 3.64 4.91 2.83
N ASN A 182 2.44 5.53 2.76
CA ASN A 182 2.15 6.73 3.55
C ASN A 182 2.06 6.43 5.06
N ILE A 183 1.66 5.21 5.45
CA ILE A 183 1.72 4.80 6.86
C ILE A 183 3.18 4.66 7.30
N ALA A 184 4.02 3.98 6.53
CA ALA A 184 5.45 3.88 6.82
C ALA A 184 6.13 5.27 6.86
N LEU A 185 5.74 6.19 5.96
CA LEU A 185 6.20 7.57 5.96
C LEU A 185 5.81 8.33 7.24
N GLU A 186 4.59 8.16 7.72
CA GLU A 186 4.12 8.74 8.98
C GLU A 186 4.96 8.25 10.15
N VAL A 187 5.23 6.94 10.22
CA VAL A 187 6.04 6.33 11.28
C VAL A 187 7.48 6.83 11.27
N VAL A 188 8.12 6.92 10.10
CA VAL A 188 9.50 7.42 10.02
C VAL A 188 9.59 8.91 10.38
N VAL A 189 8.57 9.72 10.10
CA VAL A 189 8.49 11.10 10.57
C VAL A 189 8.48 11.15 12.10
N GLN A 190 7.76 10.25 12.78
CA GLN A 190 7.79 10.16 14.24
C GLN A 190 9.19 9.80 14.76
N LEU A 191 9.87 8.84 14.13
CA LEU A 191 11.23 8.44 14.50
C LEU A 191 12.24 9.58 14.30
N ASN A 192 12.18 10.28 13.16
CA ASN A 192 13.03 11.45 12.91
C ASN A 192 12.80 12.57 13.92
N TYR A 193 11.54 12.78 14.32
CA TYR A 193 11.18 13.77 15.31
C TYR A 193 11.79 13.44 16.68
N LEU A 194 11.77 12.16 17.08
CA LEU A 194 12.40 11.66 18.30
C LEU A 194 13.93 11.76 18.26
N SER A 195 14.58 11.44 17.13
CA SER A 195 16.06 11.52 17.01
C SER A 195 16.59 12.94 17.17
N LYS A 196 15.75 13.93 16.90
CA LYS A 196 16.02 15.36 17.12
C LYS A 196 15.66 15.85 18.53
N GLY A 197 15.29 14.94 19.43
CA GLY A 197 14.98 15.23 20.82
C GLY A 197 13.59 15.82 21.05
N HIS A 198 12.69 15.74 20.07
CA HIS A 198 11.32 16.25 20.20
C HIS A 198 10.32 15.12 20.49
N ASP A 199 9.38 15.35 21.41
CA ASP A 199 8.38 14.34 21.82
C ASP A 199 6.95 14.88 21.97
N LYS A 200 6.70 16.14 21.60
CA LYS A 200 5.37 16.79 21.64
C LYS A 200 4.62 16.66 20.32
N PHE A 201 3.34 16.32 20.37
CA PHE A 201 2.49 16.05 19.22
C PHE A 201 3.12 15.00 18.29
N ARG A 202 3.82 14.00 18.87
CA ARG A 202 4.67 13.05 18.14
C ARG A 202 3.96 12.38 16.97
N PHE A 203 2.72 11.94 17.17
CA PHE A 203 1.93 11.27 16.13
C PHE A 203 1.75 12.14 14.88
N LEU A 204 1.64 13.46 15.03
CA LEU A 204 1.55 14.37 13.91
C LEU A 204 2.28 15.69 14.24
N PRO A 205 3.62 15.72 14.08
CA PRO A 205 4.42 16.83 14.56
C PRO A 205 4.07 18.15 13.85
N LYS A 206 3.78 19.20 14.62
CA LYS A 206 3.36 20.49 14.07
C LYS A 206 4.55 21.23 13.45
N ASN A 207 4.36 21.73 12.22
CA ASN A 207 5.39 22.46 11.48
C ASN A 207 6.69 21.66 11.30
N PHE A 208 6.61 20.34 11.20
CA PHE A 208 7.77 19.45 11.10
C PHE A 208 8.80 19.95 10.08
N ILE A 209 8.37 20.18 8.83
CA ILE A 209 9.25 20.63 7.75
C ILE A 209 9.91 21.98 8.08
N ALA A 210 9.15 22.95 8.61
CA ALA A 210 9.63 24.31 8.83
C ALA A 210 10.46 24.49 10.11
N LYS A 211 10.28 23.62 11.13
CA LYS A 211 10.90 23.79 12.46
C LYS A 211 11.85 22.67 12.87
N VAL A 212 11.79 21.51 12.23
CA VAL A 212 12.54 20.31 12.63
C VAL A 212 13.58 19.92 11.59
N LEU A 213 13.26 20.06 10.31
CA LEU A 213 14.18 19.75 9.23
C LEU A 213 15.16 20.91 8.99
N LYS A 214 16.42 20.57 8.78
CA LYS A 214 17.46 21.50 8.33
C LYS A 214 17.37 21.70 6.82
N LYS A 215 17.96 22.78 6.31
CA LYS A 215 17.89 23.16 4.89
C LYS A 215 18.45 22.09 3.95
N ASP A 216 19.49 21.40 4.37
CA ASP A 216 20.14 20.29 3.68
C ASP A 216 19.31 18.99 3.68
N GLU A 217 18.38 18.82 4.63
CA GLU A 217 17.45 17.68 4.70
C GLU A 217 16.18 17.88 3.87
N LEU A 218 15.84 19.12 3.48
CA LEU A 218 14.57 19.41 2.79
C LEU A 218 14.47 18.69 1.45
N LYS A 219 15.56 18.63 0.68
CA LYS A 219 15.54 18.00 -0.64
C LYS A 219 15.27 16.50 -0.54
N SER A 220 15.95 15.79 0.36
CA SER A 220 15.72 14.36 0.56
C SER A 220 14.32 14.10 1.11
N PHE A 221 13.81 14.95 2.00
CA PHE A 221 12.45 14.84 2.51
C PHE A 221 11.39 15.04 1.43
N TYR A 222 11.56 16.01 0.53
CA TYR A 222 10.61 16.21 -0.58
C TYR A 222 10.58 15.05 -1.58
N ASN A 223 11.68 14.30 -1.69
CA ASN A 223 11.77 13.09 -2.50
C ASN A 223 11.10 11.85 -1.83
N LEU A 224 10.55 12.00 -0.62
CA LEU A 224 9.77 10.95 0.04
C LEU A 224 8.31 10.92 -0.42
N ASN A 225 7.93 11.73 -1.40
CA ASN A 225 6.58 11.68 -1.97
C ASN A 225 6.30 10.28 -2.53
N ALA A 226 5.16 9.71 -2.12
CA ALA A 226 4.68 8.43 -2.62
C ALA A 226 4.27 8.53 -4.10
N THR A 227 4.11 7.38 -4.75
CA THR A 227 3.66 7.28 -6.15
C THR A 227 2.48 6.32 -6.30
N LEU A 228 1.56 6.65 -7.22
CA LEU A 228 0.55 5.72 -7.74
C LEU A 228 1.01 5.04 -9.04
N TYR A 229 2.15 5.48 -9.58
CA TYR A 229 2.78 4.90 -10.76
C TYR A 229 3.87 3.94 -10.29
N LEU A 230 3.54 2.64 -10.26
CA LEU A 230 4.41 1.61 -9.68
C LEU A 230 5.83 1.56 -10.25
N PRO A 231 6.12 1.88 -11.53
CA PRO A 231 7.51 1.89 -12.00
C PRO A 231 8.44 2.78 -11.16
N ASP A 232 7.92 3.82 -10.51
CA ASP A 232 8.70 4.70 -9.63
C ASP A 232 8.84 4.16 -8.20
N ALA A 233 8.15 3.08 -7.84
CA ALA A 233 8.01 2.64 -6.46
C ALA A 233 9.31 2.10 -5.85
N ASN A 234 10.23 1.49 -6.63
CA ASN A 234 11.55 1.13 -6.11
C ASN A 234 12.33 2.36 -5.66
N GLN A 235 12.31 3.45 -6.43
CA GLN A 235 12.94 4.71 -6.03
C GLN A 235 12.29 5.29 -4.77
N CYS A 236 10.95 5.26 -4.66
CA CYS A 236 10.24 5.67 -3.44
C CYS A 236 10.67 4.82 -2.23
N LYS A 237 10.68 3.48 -2.36
CA LYS A 237 11.11 2.57 -1.29
C LYS A 237 12.54 2.86 -0.85
N ARG A 238 13.47 3.08 -1.80
CA ARG A 238 14.86 3.42 -1.51
C ARG A 238 14.98 4.72 -0.72
N ASN A 239 14.32 5.79 -1.18
CA ASN A 239 14.32 7.08 -0.49
C ASN A 239 13.76 6.95 0.94
N LEU A 240 12.70 6.16 1.12
CA LEU A 240 12.07 5.91 2.41
C LEU A 240 12.99 5.17 3.37
N LEU A 241 13.65 4.10 2.91
CA LEU A 241 14.62 3.34 3.70
C LEU A 241 15.82 4.20 4.10
N ASP A 242 16.36 5.00 3.19
CA ASP A 242 17.50 5.88 3.48
C ASP A 242 17.15 6.92 4.55
N PHE A 243 15.95 7.51 4.45
CA PHE A 243 15.46 8.43 5.46
C PHE A 243 15.18 7.72 6.79
N PHE A 244 14.67 6.50 6.76
CA PHE A 244 14.46 5.68 7.95
C PHE A 244 15.75 5.36 8.68
N TYR A 245 16.75 4.85 7.98
CA TYR A 245 18.06 4.52 8.56
C TYR A 245 18.71 5.74 9.23
N ASN A 246 18.68 6.89 8.56
CA ASN A 246 19.18 8.14 9.13
C ASN A 246 18.37 8.59 10.35
N SER A 247 17.06 8.29 10.37
CA SER A 247 16.17 8.68 11.47
C SER A 247 16.33 7.82 12.72
N ILE A 248 16.78 6.57 12.58
CA ILE A 248 17.04 5.67 13.72
C ILE A 248 18.52 5.64 14.12
N GLU A 249 19.41 6.26 13.34
CA GLU A 249 20.81 6.44 13.70
C GLU A 249 20.91 7.27 15.00
N GLY A 250 21.58 6.71 16.01
CA GLY A 250 21.70 7.31 17.34
C GLY A 250 20.48 7.13 18.25
N LEU A 251 19.34 6.64 17.75
CA LEU A 251 18.20 6.21 18.58
C LEU A 251 18.39 4.80 19.13
N ILE A 252 19.15 3.96 18.43
CA ILE A 252 19.41 2.56 18.79
C ILE A 252 20.90 2.21 18.67
N PRO A 253 21.38 1.14 19.34
CA PRO A 253 22.75 0.66 19.20
C PRO A 253 23.09 0.25 17.75
N SER A 254 24.34 0.46 17.32
CA SER A 254 24.79 0.18 15.94
C SER A 254 24.57 -1.27 15.50
N GLN A 255 24.68 -2.24 16.42
CA GLN A 255 24.39 -3.64 16.10
C GLN A 255 22.93 -3.82 15.67
N LYS A 256 21.99 -3.23 16.42
CA LYS A 256 20.56 -3.31 16.11
C LYS A 256 20.20 -2.58 14.82
N LEU A 257 20.87 -1.45 14.56
CA LEU A 257 20.75 -0.73 13.30
C LEU A 257 21.12 -1.60 12.10
N ASN A 258 22.23 -2.35 12.19
CA ASN A 258 22.66 -3.25 11.12
C ASN A 258 21.66 -4.40 10.91
N GLU A 259 21.18 -5.04 11.99
CA GLU A 259 20.14 -6.07 11.89
C GLU A 259 18.88 -5.57 11.16
N VAL A 260 18.43 -4.35 11.49
CA VAL A 260 17.25 -3.72 10.87
C VAL A 260 17.51 -3.41 9.40
N LYS A 261 18.68 -2.85 9.07
CA LYS A 261 19.10 -2.58 7.68
C LYS A 261 19.11 -3.86 6.87
N ASP A 262 19.79 -4.89 7.35
CA ASP A 262 19.93 -6.17 6.64
C ASP A 262 18.55 -6.76 6.30
N PHE A 263 17.61 -6.71 7.25
CA PHE A 263 16.25 -7.21 7.02
C PHE A 263 15.45 -6.34 6.03
N CYS A 264 15.55 -5.02 6.13
CA CYS A 264 14.85 -4.10 5.22
C CYS A 264 15.41 -4.15 3.79
N GLU A 265 16.73 -4.28 3.63
CA GLU A 265 17.36 -4.50 2.33
C GLU A 265 16.95 -5.85 1.75
N TRP A 266 16.84 -6.90 2.56
CA TRP A 266 16.28 -8.18 2.10
C TRP A 266 14.86 -8.05 1.57
N ILE A 267 13.96 -7.32 2.26
CA ILE A 267 12.60 -7.02 1.77
C ILE A 267 12.65 -6.26 0.45
N TYR A 268 13.47 -5.21 0.37
CA TYR A 268 13.62 -4.37 -0.81
C TYR A 268 14.03 -5.19 -2.03
N GLU A 269 15.05 -6.03 -1.88
CA GLU A 269 15.61 -6.88 -2.93
C GLU A 269 14.68 -8.04 -3.33
N ARG A 270 13.99 -8.66 -2.36
CA ARG A 270 13.02 -9.74 -2.59
C ARG A 270 11.88 -9.29 -3.51
N ASP A 271 11.40 -8.07 -3.32
CA ASP A 271 10.21 -7.51 -3.98
C ASP A 271 10.58 -6.44 -5.03
N PHE A 272 11.82 -6.45 -5.53
CA PHE A 272 12.29 -5.46 -6.51
C PHE A 272 11.61 -5.62 -7.87
N PHE A 273 11.42 -6.86 -8.30
CA PHE A 273 10.81 -7.22 -9.60
C PHE A 273 9.38 -7.71 -9.41
N TRP A 274 8.47 -7.25 -10.26
CA TRP A 274 7.07 -7.64 -10.15
C TRP A 274 6.84 -9.03 -10.69
N ASN A 275 6.04 -9.79 -9.95
CA ASN A 275 5.57 -11.10 -10.39
C ASN A 275 6.72 -12.06 -10.77
N PHE A 276 7.94 -11.82 -10.27
CA PHE A 276 9.13 -12.62 -10.55
C PHE A 276 9.14 -13.90 -9.73
N ARG A 277 9.24 -15.06 -10.38
CA ARG A 277 9.47 -16.36 -9.71
C ARG A 277 10.00 -17.41 -10.68
N ASP A 278 10.66 -18.42 -10.11
CA ASP A 278 10.96 -19.68 -10.78
C ASP A 278 9.66 -20.46 -10.98
N ILE A 279 9.47 -21.10 -12.13
CA ILE A 279 8.34 -21.99 -12.38
C ILE A 279 8.29 -23.14 -11.36
N SER A 280 9.45 -23.55 -10.81
CA SER A 280 9.51 -24.62 -9.82
C SER A 280 8.99 -24.22 -8.44
N ALA A 281 8.75 -22.93 -8.17
CA ALA A 281 8.37 -22.43 -6.85
C ALA A 281 7.07 -23.08 -6.32
N HIS A 282 6.14 -23.39 -7.22
CA HIS A 282 4.89 -24.09 -6.89
C HIS A 282 4.85 -25.52 -7.44
N ASN A 283 5.79 -25.88 -8.32
CA ASN A 283 5.85 -27.19 -8.95
C ASN A 283 7.27 -27.79 -8.81
N PRO A 284 7.54 -28.56 -7.74
CA PRO A 284 8.84 -29.17 -7.52
C PRO A 284 9.19 -30.31 -8.50
N LYS A 285 8.25 -30.76 -9.36
CA LYS A 285 8.58 -31.69 -10.45
C LYS A 285 9.35 -31.00 -11.58
N ILE A 286 9.18 -29.68 -11.71
CA ILE A 286 9.98 -28.89 -12.63
C ILE A 286 11.29 -28.55 -11.93
N LYS A 287 12.40 -28.80 -12.61
CA LYS A 287 13.74 -28.44 -12.15
C LYS A 287 13.86 -26.93 -12.01
N SER A 288 14.32 -26.51 -10.84
CA SER A 288 14.63 -25.11 -10.55
C SER A 288 15.72 -24.59 -11.47
N GLY A 289 15.60 -23.31 -11.83
CA GLY A 289 16.60 -22.58 -12.61
C GLY A 289 16.50 -22.78 -14.12
N ILE A 290 15.42 -23.37 -14.63
CA ILE A 290 15.22 -23.56 -16.08
C ILE A 290 14.35 -22.45 -16.68
N VAL A 291 13.22 -22.14 -16.06
CA VAL A 291 12.29 -21.10 -16.54
C VAL A 291 11.90 -20.16 -15.41
N TYR A 292 12.04 -18.87 -15.65
CA TYR A 292 11.54 -17.81 -14.79
C TYR A 292 10.40 -17.07 -15.47
N ARG A 293 9.40 -16.66 -14.70
CA ARG A 293 8.36 -15.72 -15.13
C ARG A 293 8.54 -14.38 -14.43
N THR A 294 8.14 -13.29 -15.07
CA THR A 294 8.19 -11.93 -14.50
C THR A 294 7.32 -10.95 -15.27
N ALA A 295 7.08 -9.76 -14.70
CA ALA A 295 6.63 -8.58 -15.44
C ALA A 295 7.75 -8.03 -16.35
N THR A 296 7.44 -7.01 -17.15
CA THR A 296 8.42 -6.45 -18.10
C THR A 296 9.65 -5.91 -17.37
N MET A 297 10.84 -6.39 -17.78
CA MET A 297 12.10 -5.98 -17.15
C MET A 297 12.69 -4.73 -17.81
N SER A 298 12.11 -4.26 -18.92
CA SER A 298 12.51 -3.01 -19.57
C SER A 298 12.37 -1.79 -18.66
N LEU A 299 11.52 -1.86 -17.64
CA LEU A 299 11.38 -0.82 -16.61
C LEU A 299 12.61 -0.71 -15.70
N TYR A 300 13.38 -1.80 -15.54
CA TYR A 300 14.50 -1.88 -14.59
C TYR A 300 15.86 -1.99 -15.26
N GLN A 301 15.93 -1.91 -16.60
CA GLN A 301 17.16 -2.17 -17.36
C GLN A 301 18.34 -1.23 -17.07
N SER A 302 18.07 -0.11 -16.40
CA SER A 302 19.07 0.86 -15.93
C SER A 302 19.48 0.67 -14.47
N GLU A 303 18.80 -0.23 -13.75
CA GLU A 303 19.04 -0.51 -12.33
C GLU A 303 20.11 -1.57 -12.18
N ARG A 304 21.01 -1.42 -11.20
CA ARG A 304 22.04 -2.42 -10.89
C ARG A 304 21.42 -3.81 -10.63
N ARG A 305 20.28 -3.83 -9.94
CA ARG A 305 19.59 -5.06 -9.56
C ARG A 305 19.17 -5.90 -10.78
N PHE A 306 18.91 -5.27 -11.93
CA PHE A 306 18.64 -5.98 -13.18
C PHE A 306 19.82 -6.87 -13.59
N ASP A 307 21.04 -6.33 -13.53
CA ASP A 307 22.26 -7.08 -13.87
C ASP A 307 22.56 -8.17 -12.87
N ASP A 308 22.41 -7.87 -11.58
CA ASP A 308 22.60 -8.84 -10.51
C ASP A 308 21.62 -10.03 -10.68
N LEU A 309 20.35 -9.77 -11.03
CA LEU A 309 19.37 -10.83 -11.27
C LEU A 309 19.75 -11.73 -12.46
N LEU A 310 20.14 -11.13 -13.59
CA LEU A 310 20.54 -11.90 -14.78
C LEU A 310 21.70 -12.85 -14.46
N LEU A 311 22.67 -12.39 -13.66
CA LEU A 311 23.81 -13.19 -13.23
C LEU A 311 23.40 -14.26 -12.20
N GLU A 312 22.71 -13.87 -11.13
CA GLU A 312 22.28 -14.75 -10.02
C GLU A 312 21.39 -15.91 -10.48
N ARG A 313 20.60 -15.69 -11.54
CA ARG A 313 19.64 -16.66 -12.08
C ARG A 313 20.12 -17.28 -13.39
N ASN A 314 21.33 -16.94 -13.82
CA ASN A 314 21.96 -17.37 -15.06
C ASN A 314 21.01 -17.23 -16.28
N ILE A 315 20.34 -16.09 -16.39
CA ILE A 315 19.38 -15.82 -17.46
C ILE A 315 20.16 -15.57 -18.76
N LYS A 316 19.96 -16.44 -19.75
CA LYS A 316 20.64 -16.36 -21.05
C LYS A 316 19.71 -16.00 -22.19
N THR A 317 18.41 -16.28 -22.04
CA THR A 317 17.41 -15.93 -23.02
C THR A 317 16.22 -15.22 -22.36
N VAL A 318 15.72 -14.17 -23.00
CA VAL A 318 14.51 -13.44 -22.62
C VAL A 318 13.48 -13.55 -23.73
N VAL A 319 12.29 -14.03 -23.38
CA VAL A 319 11.13 -14.13 -24.25
C VAL A 319 10.13 -13.04 -23.88
N ASP A 320 9.89 -12.13 -24.81
CA ASP A 320 8.92 -11.03 -24.65
C ASP A 320 7.62 -11.34 -25.41
N LEU A 321 6.54 -11.48 -24.64
CA LEU A 321 5.20 -11.77 -25.15
C LEU A 321 4.37 -10.51 -25.43
N ARG A 322 4.94 -9.31 -25.22
CA ARG A 322 4.24 -8.03 -25.43
C ARG A 322 3.93 -7.77 -26.91
N ALA A 323 2.84 -7.09 -27.17
CA ALA A 323 2.52 -6.59 -28.51
C ALA A 323 3.51 -5.50 -28.94
N ASP A 324 3.64 -5.25 -30.25
CA ASP A 324 4.58 -4.25 -30.78
C ASP A 324 4.37 -2.88 -30.14
N ARG A 325 3.11 -2.44 -30.01
CA ARG A 325 2.78 -1.16 -29.36
C ARG A 325 3.28 -1.04 -27.92
N GLU A 326 3.28 -2.13 -27.15
CA GLU A 326 3.77 -2.14 -25.76
C GLU A 326 5.31 -2.17 -25.72
N ILE A 327 5.95 -2.80 -26.71
CA ILE A 327 7.41 -2.81 -26.87
C ILE A 327 7.90 -1.42 -27.31
N GLU A 328 7.18 -0.76 -28.22
CA GLU A 328 7.49 0.59 -28.68
C GLU A 328 7.39 1.63 -27.56
N GLU A 329 6.42 1.48 -26.66
CA GLU A 329 6.25 2.36 -25.52
C GLU A 329 7.37 2.18 -24.48
N ILE A 330 7.77 0.93 -24.19
CA ILE A 330 8.79 0.63 -23.17
C ILE A 330 9.78 -0.43 -23.69
N PRO A 331 10.70 -0.05 -24.60
CA PRO A 331 11.61 -0.99 -25.25
C PRO A 331 12.77 -1.40 -24.34
N TYR A 332 13.39 -2.54 -24.65
CA TYR A 332 14.77 -2.77 -24.20
C TYR A 332 15.72 -1.92 -25.04
N LEU A 333 16.69 -1.29 -24.38
CA LEU A 333 17.76 -0.53 -24.98
C LEU A 333 18.91 -1.47 -25.37
N GLU A 334 19.72 -1.06 -26.34
CA GLU A 334 20.88 -1.82 -26.84
C GLU A 334 21.79 -2.39 -25.72
N PRO A 335 22.17 -1.62 -24.67
CA PRO A 335 23.00 -2.16 -23.60
C PRO A 335 22.39 -3.36 -22.87
N ALA A 336 21.06 -3.41 -22.75
CA ALA A 336 20.36 -4.54 -22.14
C ALA A 336 20.31 -5.74 -23.11
N LEU A 337 20.02 -5.50 -24.38
CA LEU A 337 19.94 -6.54 -25.42
C LEU A 337 21.25 -7.29 -25.65
N LEU A 338 22.40 -6.69 -25.33
CA LEU A 338 23.71 -7.36 -25.40
C LEU A 338 23.93 -8.40 -24.29
N LYS A 339 23.09 -8.43 -23.24
CA LYS A 339 23.28 -9.28 -22.06
C LYS A 339 22.63 -10.65 -22.17
N PHE A 340 21.68 -10.83 -23.10
CA PHE A 340 20.91 -12.05 -23.29
C PHE A 340 20.42 -12.19 -24.74
N ARG A 341 20.07 -13.40 -25.14
CA ARG A 341 19.34 -13.63 -26.39
C ARG A 341 17.92 -13.12 -26.24
N TYR A 342 17.52 -12.16 -27.07
CA TYR A 342 16.18 -11.59 -27.05
C TYR A 342 15.27 -12.23 -28.10
N VAL A 343 14.13 -12.77 -27.67
CA VAL A 343 13.15 -13.47 -28.52
C VAL A 343 11.80 -12.77 -28.39
N LYS A 344 11.25 -12.31 -29.52
CA LYS A 344 9.89 -11.74 -29.59
C LYS A 344 8.90 -12.84 -29.95
N ALA A 345 7.98 -13.16 -29.04
CA ALA A 345 6.93 -14.17 -29.25
C ALA A 345 5.57 -13.58 -28.87
N GLN A 346 5.12 -12.62 -29.69
CA GLN A 346 4.11 -11.64 -29.29
C GLN A 346 2.70 -12.21 -29.22
N PHE A 347 2.07 -12.09 -28.06
CA PHE A 347 0.66 -12.42 -27.87
C PHE A 347 -0.12 -11.10 -27.97
N ASP A 348 -0.41 -10.66 -29.20
CA ASP A 348 -0.98 -9.35 -29.49
C ASP A 348 -2.52 -9.41 -29.64
N PRO A 349 -3.30 -9.12 -28.59
CA PRO A 349 -4.76 -9.21 -28.66
C PRO A 349 -5.38 -8.13 -29.56
N TRP A 350 -4.62 -7.13 -30.02
CA TRP A 350 -5.10 -6.05 -30.88
C TRP A 350 -4.93 -6.35 -32.38
N ASN A 351 -4.04 -7.28 -32.73
CA ASN A 351 -3.77 -7.69 -34.11
C ASN A 351 -4.34 -9.08 -34.43
N GLN A 352 -5.66 -9.24 -34.30
CA GLN A 352 -6.33 -10.51 -34.55
C GLN A 352 -6.61 -10.72 -36.06
N PRO A 353 -6.31 -11.91 -36.63
CA PRO A 353 -6.60 -12.23 -38.02
C PRO A 353 -8.10 -12.42 -38.25
N GLU A 354 -8.54 -12.24 -39.51
CA GLU A 354 -9.97 -12.21 -39.84
C GLU A 354 -10.69 -13.53 -39.57
N TRP A 355 -10.00 -14.67 -39.75
CA TRP A 355 -10.56 -15.98 -39.41
C TRP A 355 -10.86 -16.09 -37.91
N PHE A 356 -10.01 -15.53 -37.05
CA PHE A 356 -10.23 -15.55 -35.61
C PHE A 356 -11.40 -14.65 -35.24
N LYS A 357 -11.47 -13.45 -35.84
CA LYS A 357 -12.58 -12.51 -35.65
C LYS A 357 -13.94 -13.12 -36.04
N ARG A 358 -13.97 -13.87 -37.14
CA ARG A 358 -15.19 -14.54 -37.61
C ARG A 358 -15.66 -15.66 -36.68
N ASP A 359 -14.73 -16.51 -36.25
CA ASP A 359 -15.08 -17.81 -35.65
C ASP A 359 -15.00 -17.82 -34.11
N TYR A 360 -14.22 -16.92 -33.52
CA TYR A 360 -13.85 -16.97 -32.09
C TYR A 360 -13.95 -15.62 -31.35
N HIS A 361 -14.58 -14.60 -31.93
CA HIS A 361 -14.69 -13.26 -31.33
C HIS A 361 -16.06 -13.01 -30.71
N SER A 362 -16.27 -13.54 -29.51
CA SER A 362 -17.53 -13.45 -28.76
C SER A 362 -17.25 -13.33 -27.27
N GLY A 363 -18.17 -12.78 -26.47
CA GLY A 363 -17.98 -12.63 -25.02
C GLY A 363 -17.31 -11.31 -24.62
N THR A 364 -16.69 -11.26 -23.44
CA THR A 364 -15.99 -10.06 -22.95
C THR A 364 -14.63 -9.89 -23.65
N ASN A 365 -14.06 -8.69 -23.56
CA ASN A 365 -12.75 -8.40 -24.16
C ASN A 365 -11.65 -9.33 -23.62
N GLU A 366 -11.70 -9.67 -22.33
CA GLU A 366 -10.77 -10.59 -21.68
C GLU A 366 -10.97 -12.02 -22.19
N GLU A 367 -12.22 -12.49 -22.32
CA GLU A 367 -12.50 -13.81 -22.88
C GLU A 367 -12.02 -13.95 -24.32
N ILE A 368 -12.21 -12.91 -25.13
CA ILE A 368 -11.72 -12.85 -26.52
C ILE A 368 -10.19 -12.88 -26.53
N ALA A 369 -9.53 -12.09 -25.69
CA ALA A 369 -8.07 -12.04 -25.62
C ALA A 369 -7.47 -13.39 -25.19
N TYR A 370 -8.00 -14.02 -24.14
CA TYR A 370 -7.54 -15.34 -23.70
C TYR A 370 -7.76 -16.42 -24.77
N ARG A 371 -8.90 -16.42 -25.46
CA ARG A 371 -9.10 -17.30 -26.62
C ARG A 371 -8.08 -17.04 -27.71
N PHE A 372 -7.79 -15.77 -28.00
CA PHE A 372 -6.82 -15.39 -29.03
C PHE A 372 -5.42 -15.90 -28.70
N PHE A 373 -4.98 -15.76 -27.45
CA PHE A 373 -3.68 -16.26 -27.01
C PHE A 373 -3.49 -17.76 -27.21
N VAL A 374 -4.56 -18.56 -27.10
CA VAL A 374 -4.49 -20.03 -27.24
C VAL A 374 -4.76 -20.49 -28.67
N ILE A 375 -5.68 -19.84 -29.40
CA ILE A 375 -6.10 -20.30 -30.73
C ILE A 375 -5.32 -19.57 -31.83
N GLY A 376 -5.09 -18.26 -31.67
CA GLY A 376 -4.46 -17.39 -32.66
C GLY A 376 -2.95 -17.33 -32.59
N CYS A 377 -2.34 -17.56 -31.41
CA CYS A 377 -0.89 -17.40 -31.21
C CYS A 377 -0.10 -18.71 -31.26
N LYS A 378 -0.55 -19.72 -32.02
CA LYS A 378 0.08 -21.05 -32.06
C LYS A 378 1.55 -21.02 -32.49
N ASP A 379 1.90 -20.21 -33.49
CA ASP A 379 3.28 -20.06 -33.95
C ASP A 379 4.17 -19.43 -32.88
N GLN A 380 3.64 -18.45 -32.13
CA GLN A 380 4.37 -17.84 -31.01
C GLN A 380 4.53 -18.82 -29.86
N ILE A 381 3.50 -19.60 -29.53
CA ILE A 381 3.61 -20.67 -28.53
C ILE A 381 4.72 -21.66 -28.91
N LYS A 382 4.76 -22.09 -30.17
CA LYS A 382 5.85 -22.93 -30.69
C LYS A 382 7.21 -22.27 -30.48
N GLU A 383 7.37 -21.00 -30.84
CA GLU A 383 8.63 -20.26 -30.66
C GLU A 383 9.07 -20.22 -29.20
N VAL A 384 8.14 -20.01 -28.26
CA VAL A 384 8.44 -20.04 -26.82
C VAL A 384 8.92 -21.42 -26.39
N LEU A 385 8.18 -22.47 -26.73
CA LEU A 385 8.50 -23.85 -26.31
C LEU A 385 9.85 -24.31 -26.88
N LEU A 386 10.11 -24.01 -28.15
CA LEU A 386 11.39 -24.34 -28.79
C LEU A 386 12.54 -23.48 -28.25
N THR A 387 12.28 -22.25 -27.85
CA THR A 387 13.28 -21.42 -27.17
C THR A 387 13.69 -22.04 -25.84
N ILE A 388 12.73 -22.50 -25.02
CA ILE A 388 13.04 -23.22 -23.78
C ILE A 388 13.82 -24.50 -24.07
N LEU A 389 13.38 -25.29 -25.05
CA LEU A 389 14.04 -26.53 -25.43
C LEU A 389 15.51 -26.32 -25.87
N ASN A 390 15.78 -25.26 -26.63
CA ASN A 390 17.10 -25.02 -27.24
C ASN A 390 18.10 -24.28 -26.34
N GLU A 391 17.67 -23.68 -25.22
CA GLU A 391 18.55 -22.95 -24.29
C GLU A 391 19.41 -23.89 -23.44
N ASN A 392 20.68 -24.10 -23.80
CA ASN A 392 21.55 -25.07 -23.11
C ASN A 392 22.62 -24.44 -22.20
N GLU A 393 22.70 -23.11 -22.16
CA GLU A 393 23.75 -22.37 -21.44
C GLU A 393 23.25 -21.73 -20.13
N GLY A 394 21.93 -21.61 -19.96
CA GLY A 394 21.33 -21.12 -18.74
C GLY A 394 19.82 -21.23 -18.70
N SER A 395 19.18 -20.20 -18.16
CA SER A 395 17.74 -20.16 -17.94
C SER A 395 17.03 -19.22 -18.93
N VAL A 396 15.74 -19.49 -19.12
CA VAL A 396 14.85 -18.65 -19.94
C VAL A 396 13.95 -17.83 -19.03
N MET A 397 13.94 -16.51 -19.24
CA MET A 397 12.99 -15.61 -18.60
C MET A 397 11.87 -15.24 -19.56
N ILE A 398 10.62 -15.44 -19.15
CA ILE A 398 9.43 -15.18 -19.96
C ILE A 398 8.61 -14.08 -19.31
N HIS A 399 8.29 -13.04 -20.07
CA HIS A 399 7.49 -11.93 -19.56
C HIS A 399 6.47 -11.42 -20.57
N CYS A 400 5.47 -10.72 -20.05
CA CYS A 400 4.63 -9.80 -20.82
C CYS A 400 4.74 -8.42 -20.14
N PHE A 401 3.67 -7.61 -20.12
CA PHE A 401 3.69 -6.36 -19.37
C PHE A 401 3.70 -6.60 -17.85
N ALA A 402 2.64 -7.20 -17.30
CA ALA A 402 2.51 -7.48 -15.86
C ALA A 402 2.94 -8.91 -15.47
N GLY A 403 3.32 -9.72 -16.44
CA GLY A 403 3.77 -11.10 -16.20
C GLY A 403 2.65 -12.05 -15.77
N LYS A 404 1.36 -11.70 -15.93
CA LYS A 404 0.19 -12.45 -15.41
C LYS A 404 -0.51 -13.32 -16.46
N ASP A 405 -1.14 -12.73 -17.48
CA ASP A 405 -2.12 -13.41 -18.34
C ASP A 405 -1.40 -14.22 -19.43
N ARG A 406 -0.73 -13.52 -20.37
CA ARG A 406 0.02 -14.13 -21.49
C ARG A 406 1.11 -15.06 -20.98
N THR A 407 1.86 -14.60 -19.99
CA THR A 407 2.88 -15.40 -19.31
C THR A 407 2.24 -16.58 -18.56
N GLY A 408 1.14 -16.38 -17.84
CA GLY A 408 0.45 -17.44 -17.10
C GLY A 408 -0.11 -18.55 -17.98
N ILE A 409 -0.55 -18.24 -19.20
CA ILE A 409 -0.95 -19.23 -20.20
C ILE A 409 0.22 -20.14 -20.57
N VAL A 410 1.39 -19.56 -20.84
CA VAL A 410 2.60 -20.34 -21.14
C VAL A 410 3.01 -21.20 -19.94
N MET A 411 3.02 -20.64 -18.72
CA MET A 411 3.37 -21.39 -17.50
C MET A 411 2.39 -22.55 -17.25
N THR A 412 1.10 -22.31 -17.48
CA THR A 412 0.06 -23.35 -17.41
C THR A 412 0.37 -24.51 -18.36
N MET A 413 0.74 -24.23 -19.61
CA MET A 413 1.10 -25.27 -20.58
C MET A 413 2.32 -26.08 -20.13
N LEU A 414 3.33 -25.44 -19.56
CA LEU A 414 4.54 -26.11 -19.05
C LEU A 414 4.23 -27.00 -17.83
N HIS A 415 3.37 -26.55 -16.91
CA HIS A 415 2.92 -27.37 -15.79
C HIS A 415 2.10 -28.59 -16.24
N LEU A 416 1.19 -28.41 -17.20
CA LEU A 416 0.42 -29.52 -17.76
C LEU A 416 1.31 -30.54 -18.49
N LEU A 417 2.37 -30.08 -19.17
CA LEU A 417 3.28 -30.94 -19.92
C LEU A 417 4.05 -31.95 -19.03
N VAL A 418 4.28 -31.61 -17.76
CA VAL A 418 4.92 -32.48 -16.76
C VAL A 418 3.92 -33.25 -15.88
N ASP A 419 2.67 -33.37 -16.34
CA ASP A 419 1.58 -34.09 -15.68
C ASP A 419 1.34 -33.62 -14.24
N GLU A 420 1.29 -32.30 -14.05
CA GLU A 420 1.05 -31.70 -12.73
C GLU A 420 -0.45 -31.62 -12.37
N SER A 421 -0.74 -31.64 -11.07
CA SER A 421 -2.10 -31.48 -10.55
C SER A 421 -2.67 -30.09 -10.85
N MET A 422 -3.99 -30.02 -11.04
CA MET A 422 -4.69 -28.75 -11.26
C MET A 422 -4.57 -27.79 -10.06
N ASP A 423 -4.40 -28.30 -8.85
CA ASP A 423 -4.21 -27.48 -7.66
C ASP A 423 -2.90 -26.68 -7.73
N VAL A 424 -1.82 -27.31 -8.21
CA VAL A 424 -0.53 -26.63 -8.43
C VAL A 424 -0.61 -25.64 -9.59
N VAL A 425 -1.25 -26.01 -10.71
CA VAL A 425 -1.45 -25.10 -11.85
C VAL A 425 -2.20 -23.84 -11.40
N ARG A 426 -3.28 -24.01 -10.64
CA ARG A 426 -4.06 -22.90 -10.09
C ARG A 426 -3.27 -22.11 -9.06
N ALA A 427 -2.46 -22.76 -8.22
CA ALA A 427 -1.62 -22.08 -7.25
C ALA A 427 -0.59 -21.16 -7.92
N ASP A 428 0.14 -21.61 -8.94
CA ASP A 428 1.08 -20.73 -9.67
C ASP A 428 0.35 -19.57 -10.37
N TYR A 429 -0.79 -19.87 -11.00
CA TYR A 429 -1.57 -18.85 -11.71
C TYR A 429 -2.11 -17.77 -10.74
N LEU A 430 -2.65 -18.19 -9.60
CA LEU A 430 -3.19 -17.30 -8.56
C LEU A 430 -2.10 -16.58 -7.76
N ALA A 431 -0.87 -17.08 -7.72
CA ALA A 431 0.26 -16.40 -7.06
C ALA A 431 0.65 -15.06 -7.72
N SER A 432 0.06 -14.73 -8.88
CA SER A 432 0.13 -13.37 -9.42
C SER A 432 -0.75 -12.36 -8.67
N GLU A 433 -1.64 -12.83 -7.77
CA GLU A 433 -2.56 -12.21 -6.78
C GLU A 433 -3.39 -10.97 -7.15
N SER A 434 -2.99 -10.26 -8.21
CA SER A 434 -3.75 -9.21 -8.89
C SER A 434 -5.08 -9.76 -9.43
N ASP A 435 -5.82 -8.97 -10.19
CA ASP A 435 -7.09 -9.25 -10.90
C ASP A 435 -7.16 -10.53 -11.78
N VAL A 436 -6.25 -11.50 -11.61
CA VAL A 436 -6.30 -12.84 -12.19
C VAL A 436 -7.57 -13.57 -11.77
N ASN A 437 -8.27 -14.11 -12.76
CA ASN A 437 -9.53 -14.81 -12.55
C ASN A 437 -9.42 -16.25 -13.08
N LEU A 438 -9.76 -17.24 -12.25
CA LEU A 438 -9.76 -18.65 -12.64
C LEU A 438 -10.68 -18.93 -13.83
N LYS A 439 -11.74 -18.15 -14.02
CA LYS A 439 -12.62 -18.27 -15.20
C LYS A 439 -11.84 -18.20 -16.52
N TYR A 440 -10.83 -17.33 -16.61
CA TYR A 440 -10.03 -17.20 -17.83
C TYR A 440 -9.03 -18.35 -18.00
N LEU A 441 -8.50 -18.86 -16.89
CA LEU A 441 -7.69 -20.09 -16.89
C LEU A 441 -8.54 -21.29 -17.33
N ASP A 442 -9.76 -21.42 -16.82
CA ASP A 442 -10.68 -22.51 -17.18
C ASP A 442 -11.02 -22.49 -18.68
N LEU A 443 -11.16 -21.30 -19.29
CA LEU A 443 -11.31 -21.16 -20.75
C LEU A 443 -10.10 -21.71 -21.52
N VAL A 444 -8.88 -21.42 -21.06
CA VAL A 444 -7.63 -21.95 -21.65
C VAL A 444 -7.59 -23.47 -21.54
N LEU A 445 -7.89 -23.99 -20.35
CA LEU A 445 -7.90 -25.43 -20.08
C LEU A 445 -8.95 -26.16 -20.92
N GLN A 446 -10.13 -25.56 -21.10
CA GLN A 446 -11.18 -26.11 -21.95
C GLN A 446 -10.67 -26.28 -23.40
N ILE A 447 -10.06 -25.25 -23.98
CA ILE A 447 -9.53 -25.31 -25.36
C ILE A 447 -8.44 -26.39 -25.49
N ILE A 448 -7.56 -26.51 -24.49
CA ILE A 448 -6.52 -27.55 -24.46
C ILE A 448 -7.15 -28.95 -24.41
N ASN A 449 -8.15 -29.14 -23.56
CA ASN A 449 -8.86 -30.42 -23.43
C ASN A 449 -9.63 -30.79 -24.71
N GLU A 450 -10.30 -29.82 -25.35
CA GLU A 450 -10.99 -30.00 -26.63
C GLU A 450 -10.03 -30.38 -27.77
N SER A 451 -8.76 -29.99 -27.66
CA SER A 451 -7.70 -30.38 -28.60
C SER A 451 -7.18 -31.80 -28.39
N GLY A 452 -7.69 -32.54 -27.38
CA GLY A 452 -7.21 -33.88 -27.01
C GLY A 452 -6.19 -33.89 -25.87
N GLY A 453 -6.03 -32.77 -25.15
CA GLY A 453 -5.07 -32.61 -24.05
C GLY A 453 -3.82 -31.83 -24.45
N ILE A 454 -2.91 -31.60 -23.49
CA ILE A 454 -1.76 -30.69 -23.67
C ILE A 454 -0.80 -31.13 -24.78
N GLU A 455 -0.52 -32.44 -24.93
CA GLU A 455 0.38 -32.91 -25.99
C GLU A 455 -0.21 -32.69 -27.38
N GLU A 456 -1.48 -33.02 -27.58
CA GLU A 456 -2.15 -32.84 -28.88
C GLU A 456 -2.32 -31.36 -29.21
N TYR A 457 -2.62 -30.53 -28.21
CA TYR A 457 -2.62 -29.09 -28.37
C TYR A 457 -1.23 -28.57 -28.83
N ILE A 458 -0.14 -28.97 -28.15
CA ILE A 458 1.23 -28.55 -28.50
C ILE A 458 1.63 -29.07 -29.90
N LYS A 459 1.23 -30.29 -30.28
CA LYS A 459 1.42 -30.81 -31.66
C LYS A 459 0.68 -29.94 -32.68
N SER A 460 -0.53 -29.48 -32.35
CA SER A 460 -1.31 -28.58 -33.20
C SER A 460 -0.65 -27.20 -33.37
N CYS A 461 0.28 -26.81 -32.48
CA CYS A 461 1.14 -25.64 -32.62
C CYS A 461 2.36 -25.90 -33.52
N GLY A 462 2.56 -27.12 -34.01
CA GLY A 462 3.65 -27.49 -34.91
C GLY A 462 4.96 -27.89 -34.21
N VAL A 463 4.88 -28.33 -32.96
CA VAL A 463 5.99 -28.97 -32.21
C VAL A 463 5.89 -30.49 -32.35
N THR A 464 6.99 -31.18 -32.64
CA THR A 464 6.97 -32.64 -32.86
C THR A 464 6.91 -33.44 -31.56
N SER A 465 6.44 -34.70 -31.61
CA SER A 465 6.45 -35.59 -30.44
C SER A 465 7.84 -35.74 -29.81
N ASP A 466 8.89 -35.79 -30.62
CA ASP A 466 10.27 -35.88 -30.13
C ASP A 466 10.67 -34.61 -29.37
N GLN A 467 10.32 -33.43 -29.89
CA GLN A 467 10.57 -32.15 -29.22
C GLN A 467 9.77 -32.02 -27.91
N ILE A 468 8.53 -32.49 -27.89
CA ILE A 468 7.69 -32.55 -26.67
C ILE A 468 8.36 -33.43 -25.62
N SER A 469 8.81 -34.62 -26.00
CA SER A 469 9.51 -35.55 -25.09
C SER A 469 10.81 -34.94 -24.55
N GLN A 470 11.60 -34.29 -25.39
CA GLN A 470 12.83 -33.62 -24.97
C GLN A 470 12.56 -32.43 -24.05
N LEU A 471 11.52 -31.64 -24.34
CA LEU A 471 11.14 -30.51 -23.50
C LEU A 471 10.67 -30.99 -22.12
N ARG A 472 9.83 -32.02 -22.07
CA ARG A 472 9.43 -32.67 -20.80
C ARG A 472 10.65 -33.13 -20.02
N GLN A 473 11.56 -33.86 -20.68
CA GLN A 473 12.80 -34.34 -20.06
C GLN A 473 13.65 -33.20 -19.51
N LYS A 474 13.78 -32.09 -20.25
CA LYS A 474 14.52 -30.90 -19.83
C LYS A 474 13.89 -30.22 -18.62
N LEU A 475 12.57 -30.20 -18.54
CA LEU A 475 11.86 -29.63 -17.40
C LEU A 475 12.00 -30.49 -16.15
N THR A 476 12.14 -31.82 -16.26
CA THR A 476 12.17 -32.72 -15.10
C THR A 476 13.57 -33.21 -14.67
N ASN A 477 14.57 -33.15 -15.55
CA ASN A 477 15.93 -33.67 -15.32
C ASN A 477 16.96 -32.56 -15.16
#